data_AF-A0A956SUB5-F1
#
_entry.id   AF-A0A956SUB5-F1
#
_cell.length_a   1.000
_cell.length_b   1.000
_cell.length_c   1.000
_cell.angle_alpha   90.00
_cell.angle_beta   90.00
_cell.angle_gamma   90.00
#
_symmetry.space_group_name_H-M   'P 1'
#
loop_
_entity.id
_entity.type
_entity.pdbx_description
1 polymer ?
#
loop_
_entity_poly.entity_id
_entity_poly.type
_entity_poly.pdbx_seq_one_letter_code
_entity_poly.pdbx_strand_id
1 'polypeptide(L)'
;MRHNPWLPRARRPGGVAHEPDRAWAAYPSPDRPTRAGARRRSLYLKMRDGVSIAIDVTLPADLAPGERLPTILRQTRYYRSQDWREPLGSAVGRRIDPTSRMRERFVRWGYAWVDVDARGS
;
A
#
# COMPACT_ATOMS: atom_id res chain seq x y z
N MET A 1 16.00 22.83 -41.73
CA MET A 1 15.20 22.19 -40.65
C MET A 1 14.29 21.15 -41.31
N ARG A 2 14.61 19.85 -41.19
CA ARG A 2 13.87 18.78 -41.89
C ARG A 2 12.70 18.31 -41.04
N HIS A 3 11.50 18.40 -41.59
CA HIS A 3 10.25 17.90 -41.01
C HIS A 3 10.29 16.36 -41.02
N ASN A 4 10.14 15.71 -39.86
CA ASN A 4 10.14 14.26 -39.72
C ASN A 4 8.75 13.69 -40.10
N PRO A 5 8.62 12.89 -41.18
CA PRO A 5 7.32 12.46 -41.70
C PRO A 5 6.72 11.23 -40.99
N TRP A 6 7.37 10.69 -39.96
CA TRP A 6 7.01 9.40 -39.34
C TRP A 6 6.27 9.48 -37.99
N LEU A 7 5.86 10.66 -37.53
CA LEU A 7 5.00 10.79 -36.35
C LEU A 7 3.56 11.09 -36.77
N PRO A 8 2.62 10.13 -36.70
CA PRO A 8 1.22 10.46 -36.83
C PRO A 8 0.82 11.40 -35.69
N ARG A 9 0.14 12.50 -36.01
CA ARG A 9 -0.55 13.34 -35.03
C ARG A 9 -1.62 12.47 -34.36
N ALA A 10 -1.30 11.89 -33.21
CA ALA A 10 -2.27 11.18 -32.41
C ALA A 10 -3.34 12.18 -31.92
N ARG A 11 -4.48 12.21 -32.61
CA ARG A 11 -5.72 12.69 -31.98
C ARG A 11 -5.97 11.72 -30.83
N ARG A 12 -5.93 12.21 -29.59
CA ARG A 12 -6.49 11.49 -28.45
C ARG A 12 -7.95 11.19 -28.79
N PRO A 13 -8.37 9.92 -28.91
CA PRO A 13 -9.79 9.62 -28.96
C PRO A 13 -10.41 10.16 -27.67
N GLY A 14 -11.54 10.86 -27.80
CA GLY A 14 -12.34 11.31 -26.67
C GLY A 14 -12.57 10.16 -25.70
N GLY A 15 -12.52 10.46 -24.40
CA GLY A 15 -12.62 9.47 -23.34
C GLY A 15 -13.88 8.62 -23.51
N VAL A 16 -13.67 7.37 -23.92
CA VAL A 16 -14.72 6.35 -23.84
C VAL A 16 -14.88 6.09 -22.35
N ALA A 17 -16.05 6.39 -21.80
CA ALA A 17 -16.40 5.91 -20.47
C ALA A 17 -16.24 4.39 -20.49
N HIS A 18 -15.29 3.88 -19.70
CA HIS A 18 -15.04 2.45 -19.61
C HIS A 18 -16.27 1.84 -18.93
N GLU A 19 -17.20 1.33 -19.73
CA GLU A 19 -18.28 0.49 -19.22
C GLU A 19 -17.60 -0.71 -18.52
N PRO A 20 -17.78 -0.89 -17.21
CA PRO A 20 -17.18 -2.01 -16.52
C PRO A 20 -17.67 -3.28 -17.20
N ASP A 21 -16.75 -4.21 -17.51
CA ASP A 21 -17.13 -5.52 -18.00
C ASP A 21 -18.20 -6.09 -17.04
N ARG A 22 -19.33 -6.53 -17.62
CA ARG A 22 -20.51 -6.99 -16.89
C ARG A 22 -20.18 -8.08 -15.86
N ALA A 23 -19.08 -8.81 -16.07
CA ALA A 23 -18.55 -9.77 -15.11
C ALA A 23 -18.25 -9.15 -13.73
N TRP A 24 -17.81 -7.90 -13.67
CA TRP A 24 -17.49 -7.19 -12.42
C TRP A 24 -18.67 -6.40 -11.86
N ALA A 25 -19.57 -5.92 -12.73
CA ALA A 25 -20.75 -5.15 -12.32
C ALA A 25 -21.73 -5.96 -11.46
N ALA A 26 -21.72 -7.29 -11.59
CA ALA A 26 -22.59 -8.20 -10.84
C ALA A 26 -22.10 -8.48 -9.40
N TYR A 27 -20.87 -8.09 -9.04
CA TYR A 27 -20.40 -8.26 -7.66
C TYR A 27 -20.93 -7.11 -6.80
N PRO A 28 -21.82 -7.38 -5.83
CA PRO A 28 -22.21 -6.35 -4.87
C PRO A 28 -20.94 -5.88 -4.15
N SER A 29 -20.65 -4.59 -4.22
CA SER A 29 -19.64 -3.99 -3.35
C SER A 29 -20.28 -3.85 -1.98
N PRO A 30 -19.89 -4.65 -0.96
CA PRO A 30 -20.48 -4.50 0.35
C PRO A 30 -20.16 -3.10 0.88
N ASP A 31 -21.15 -2.43 1.46
CA ASP A 31 -20.94 -1.21 2.24
C ASP A 31 -20.08 -1.58 3.44
N ARG A 32 -18.76 -1.39 3.31
CA ARG A 32 -17.83 -1.61 4.40
C ARG A 32 -17.76 -0.34 5.24
N PRO A 33 -18.03 -0.41 6.55
CA PRO A 33 -17.84 0.72 7.43
C PRO A 33 -16.39 1.19 7.33
N THR A 34 -16.21 2.49 7.16
CA THR A 34 -14.88 3.09 7.12
C THR A 34 -14.34 3.19 8.53
N ARG A 35 -13.19 2.57 8.79
CA ARG A 35 -12.51 2.62 10.09
C ARG A 35 -11.91 4.00 10.36
N ALA A 36 -11.94 4.40 11.63
CA ALA A 36 -11.42 5.70 12.06
C ALA A 36 -9.90 5.67 12.25
N GLY A 37 -9.15 5.87 11.16
CA GLY A 37 -7.69 6.01 11.20
C GLY A 37 -6.93 4.69 11.41
N ALA A 38 -5.61 4.80 11.63
CA ALA A 38 -4.71 3.65 11.71
C ALA A 38 -3.59 3.85 12.74
N ARG A 39 -3.15 2.76 13.37
CA ARG A 39 -1.99 2.73 14.27
C ARG A 39 -0.96 1.74 13.73
N ARG A 40 0.30 2.20 13.60
CA ARG A 40 1.43 1.38 13.15
C ARG A 40 2.35 1.08 14.33
N ARG A 41 2.85 -0.15 14.41
CA ARG A 41 3.89 -0.58 15.35
C ARG A 41 4.95 -1.39 14.62
N SER A 42 6.21 -1.10 14.89
CA SER A 42 7.35 -1.88 14.40
C SER A 42 7.78 -2.87 15.49
N LEU A 43 8.03 -4.13 15.15
CA LEU A 43 8.51 -5.13 16.09
C LEU A 43 9.37 -6.19 15.40
N TYR A 44 10.10 -6.96 16.20
CA TYR A 44 10.88 -8.10 15.73
C TYR A 44 10.15 -9.40 16.02
N LEU A 45 9.83 -10.16 14.97
CA LEU A 45 9.21 -11.46 15.06
C LEU A 45 10.29 -12.55 15.12
N LYS A 46 10.36 -13.25 16.25
CA LYS A 46 11.30 -14.37 16.44
C LYS A 46 10.83 -15.60 15.67
N MET A 47 11.68 -16.11 14.79
CA MET A 47 11.44 -17.31 14.00
C MET A 47 11.90 -18.57 14.73
N ARG A 48 11.44 -19.74 14.25
CA ARG A 48 11.80 -21.06 14.78
C ARG A 48 13.31 -21.33 14.84
N ASP A 49 14.07 -20.71 13.95
CA ASP A 49 15.52 -20.87 13.82
C ASP A 49 16.30 -19.80 14.62
N GLY A 50 15.61 -19.04 15.45
CA GLY A 50 16.22 -18.03 16.29
C GLY A 50 16.50 -16.70 15.58
N VAL A 51 16.21 -16.55 14.29
CA VAL A 51 16.37 -15.26 13.62
C VAL A 51 15.20 -14.34 13.91
N SER A 52 15.49 -13.05 14.12
CA SER A 52 14.49 -12.00 14.31
C SER A 52 14.22 -11.30 12.98
N ILE A 53 12.97 -11.31 12.53
CA ILE A 53 12.54 -10.60 11.31
C ILE A 53 11.85 -9.30 11.72
N ALA A 54 12.26 -8.18 11.15
CA ALA A 54 11.59 -6.91 11.38
C ALA A 54 10.24 -6.88 10.62
N ILE A 55 9.19 -6.48 11.34
CA ILE A 55 7.86 -6.31 10.77
C ILE A 55 7.27 -4.97 11.18
N ASP A 56 6.39 -4.46 10.34
CA ASP A 56 5.49 -3.34 10.65
C ASP A 56 4.05 -3.82 10.59
N VAL A 57 3.35 -3.72 11.72
CA VAL A 57 1.92 -4.05 11.84
C VAL A 57 1.13 -2.76 11.87
N THR A 58 0.16 -2.63 10.97
CA THR A 58 -0.77 -1.49 10.91
C THR A 58 -2.20 -1.99 11.07
N LEU A 59 -2.89 -1.45 12.07
CA LEU A 59 -4.25 -1.82 12.45
C LEU A 59 -5.17 -0.60 12.42
N PRO A 60 -6.49 -0.78 12.19
CA PRO A 60 -7.50 0.22 12.49
C PRO A 60 -7.36 0.75 13.92
N ALA A 61 -7.52 2.06 14.13
CA ALA A 61 -7.33 2.66 15.46
C ALA A 61 -8.49 2.40 16.43
N ASP A 62 -9.64 1.99 15.90
CA ASP A 62 -10.93 1.74 16.55
C ASP A 62 -11.22 0.24 16.76
N LEU A 63 -10.16 -0.58 16.81
CA LEU A 63 -10.29 -2.02 16.98
C LEU A 63 -10.87 -2.40 18.34
N ALA A 64 -11.92 -3.22 18.37
CA ALA A 64 -12.43 -3.77 19.61
C ALA A 64 -11.49 -4.86 20.16
N PRO A 65 -11.37 -5.03 21.50
CA PRO A 65 -10.58 -6.13 22.08
C PRO A 65 -11.06 -7.49 21.58
N GLY A 66 -10.13 -8.29 21.06
CA GLY A 66 -10.43 -9.65 20.54
C GLY A 66 -11.03 -9.68 19.14
N GLU A 67 -11.28 -8.53 18.52
CA GLU A 67 -11.76 -8.45 17.14
C GLU A 67 -10.74 -9.07 16.18
N ARG A 68 -11.21 -9.94 15.28
CA ARG A 68 -10.38 -10.60 14.27
C ARG A 68 -10.53 -9.88 12.94
N LEU A 69 -9.41 -9.52 12.31
CA LEU A 69 -9.40 -8.89 11.01
C LEU A 69 -8.83 -9.81 9.93
N PRO A 70 -9.35 -9.75 8.69
CA PRO A 70 -8.59 -10.25 7.56
C PRO A 70 -7.26 -9.48 7.47
N THR A 71 -6.16 -10.20 7.22
CA THR A 71 -4.82 -9.62 7.23
C THR A 71 -4.18 -9.73 5.86
N ILE A 72 -3.69 -8.61 5.35
CA ILE A 72 -2.84 -8.57 4.15
C ILE A 72 -1.39 -8.61 4.60
N LEU A 73 -0.67 -9.61 4.12
CA LEU A 73 0.75 -9.78 4.35
C LEU A 73 1.53 -9.36 3.11
N ARG A 74 2.44 -8.41 3.26
CA ARG A 74 3.40 -8.03 2.22
C ARG A 74 4.81 -8.38 2.69
N GLN A 75 5.46 -9.28 1.96
CA GLN A 75 6.87 -9.57 2.14
C GLN A 75 7.68 -8.77 1.13
N THR A 76 8.75 -8.11 1.57
CA THR A 76 9.58 -7.29 0.67
C THR A 76 11.06 -7.47 0.95
N ARG A 77 11.86 -7.49 -0.13
CA ARG A 77 13.33 -7.52 -0.07
C ARG A 77 13.96 -6.12 -0.12
N TYR A 78 13.19 -5.12 -0.52
CA TYR A 78 13.71 -3.81 -0.91
C TYR A 78 13.22 -2.71 0.01
N TYR A 79 13.56 -2.83 1.30
CA TYR A 79 13.24 -1.92 2.40
C TYR A 79 11.75 -1.53 2.52
N ARG A 80 11.15 -1.77 3.69
CA ARG A 80 9.75 -1.41 3.95
C ARG A 80 9.45 0.10 3.91
N SER A 81 10.46 0.93 4.11
CA SER A 81 10.40 2.40 4.07
C SER A 81 11.80 2.99 4.19
N GLN A 82 12.01 4.18 3.64
CA GLN A 82 13.25 4.94 3.82
C GLN A 82 12.96 6.27 4.52
N ASP A 83 13.72 6.58 5.56
CA ASP A 83 13.72 7.89 6.20
C ASP A 83 14.94 8.68 5.74
N TRP A 84 14.72 9.87 5.18
CA TRP A 84 15.79 10.78 4.81
C TRP A 84 16.19 11.63 6.01
N ARG A 85 17.50 11.76 6.23
CA ARG A 85 18.06 12.67 7.25
C ARG A 85 18.01 14.11 6.75
N GLU A 86 17.94 15.06 7.68
CA GLU A 86 18.04 16.47 7.35
C GLU A 86 19.42 16.83 6.77
N PRO A 87 19.50 17.84 5.87
CA PRO A 87 18.42 18.69 5.37
C PRO A 87 17.62 18.09 4.20
N LEU A 88 18.04 16.93 3.67
CA LEU A 88 17.40 16.28 2.52
C LEU A 88 15.96 15.83 2.83
N GLY A 89 15.69 15.42 4.07
CA GLY A 89 14.35 15.04 4.54
C GLY A 89 13.30 16.14 4.39
N SER A 90 13.66 17.40 4.67
CA SER A 90 12.75 18.54 4.47
C SER A 90 12.49 18.85 2.99
N ALA A 91 13.45 18.60 2.10
CA ALA A 91 13.34 18.94 0.68
C ALA A 91 12.54 17.90 -0.13
N VAL A 92 12.70 16.61 0.17
CA VAL A 92 12.16 15.50 -0.65
C VAL A 92 11.02 14.75 0.06
N GLY A 93 10.71 15.13 1.30
CA GLY A 93 9.78 14.41 2.17
C GLY A 93 10.51 13.39 3.04
N ARG A 94 10.25 13.45 4.35
CA ARG A 94 11.04 12.75 5.37
C ARG A 94 10.98 11.22 5.27
N ARG A 95 9.89 10.67 4.71
CA ARG A 95 9.69 9.21 4.60
C ARG A 95 9.11 8.82 3.25
N ILE A 96 9.81 7.95 2.53
CA ILE A 96 9.30 7.32 1.31
C ILE A 96 8.76 5.93 1.68
N ASP A 97 7.45 5.76 1.51
CA ASP A 97 6.73 4.51 1.68
C ASP A 97 5.83 4.30 0.45
N PRO A 98 6.28 3.50 -0.55
CA PRO A 98 5.57 3.32 -1.82
C PRO A 98 4.19 2.67 -1.64
N THR A 99 3.95 2.05 -0.48
CA THR A 99 2.72 1.32 -0.17
C THR A 99 1.77 2.07 0.76
N SER A 100 2.15 3.25 1.26
CA SER A 100 1.37 4.06 2.19
C SER A 100 -0.10 4.21 1.79
N ARG A 101 -0.36 4.65 0.55
CA ARG A 101 -1.74 4.83 0.03
C ARG A 101 -2.56 3.55 -0.02
N MET A 102 -1.92 2.44 -0.41
CA MET A 102 -2.57 1.13 -0.48
C MET A 102 -2.88 0.61 0.92
N ARG A 103 -1.90 0.68 1.83
CA ARG A 103 -2.06 0.33 3.24
C ARG A 103 -3.20 1.11 3.88
N GLU A 104 -3.21 2.43 3.75
CA GLU A 104 -4.27 3.28 4.29
C GLU A 104 -5.66 2.91 3.77
N ARG A 105 -5.78 2.60 2.48
CA ARG A 105 -7.05 2.19 1.88
C ARG A 105 -7.57 0.89 2.49
N PHE A 106 -6.74 -0.15 2.54
CA PHE A 106 -7.16 -1.44 3.06
C PHE A 106 -7.42 -1.40 4.57
N VAL A 107 -6.62 -0.66 5.33
CA VAL A 107 -6.85 -0.50 6.77
C VAL A 107 -8.18 0.21 7.03
N ARG A 108 -8.52 1.26 6.26
CA ARG A 108 -9.84 1.89 6.32
C ARG A 108 -10.99 0.94 6.01
N TRP A 109 -10.76 -0.09 5.18
CA TRP A 109 -11.75 -1.12 4.85
C TRP A 109 -11.78 -2.31 5.82
N GLY A 110 -11.12 -2.19 6.98
CA GLY A 110 -11.15 -3.20 8.04
C GLY A 110 -10.14 -4.33 7.87
N TYR A 111 -9.08 -4.14 7.09
CA TYR A 111 -7.96 -5.08 7.04
C TYR A 111 -6.88 -4.71 8.04
N ALA A 112 -6.20 -5.71 8.59
CA ALA A 112 -4.85 -5.53 9.11
C ALA A 112 -3.85 -5.54 7.95
N TRP A 113 -2.79 -4.74 8.06
CA TRP A 113 -1.69 -4.73 7.10
C TRP A 113 -0.37 -5.04 7.80
N VAL A 114 0.38 -5.99 7.26
CA VAL A 114 1.68 -6.39 7.80
C VAL A 114 2.74 -6.32 6.72
N ASP A 115 3.71 -5.41 6.88
CA ASP A 115 4.92 -5.38 6.08
C ASP A 115 6.00 -6.21 6.78
N VAL A 116 6.64 -7.11 6.04
CA VAL A 116 7.66 -8.05 6.54
C VAL A 116 8.92 -7.93 5.70
N ASP A 117 10.04 -7.67 6.35
CA ASP A 117 11.33 -7.72 5.69
C ASP A 117 11.71 -9.17 5.37
N ALA A 118 12.20 -9.39 4.16
CA ALA A 118 12.75 -10.69 3.81
C ALA A 118 13.95 -11.02 4.71
N ARG A 119 14.22 -12.31 4.88
CA ARG A 119 15.36 -12.75 5.68
C ARG A 119 16.67 -12.20 5.10
N GLY A 120 17.45 -11.52 5.95
CA GLY A 120 18.75 -10.97 5.57
C GLY A 120 18.69 -9.67 4.75
N SER A 121 17.53 -9.00 4.68
CA SER A 121 17.41 -7.62 4.17
C SER A 121 17.49 -6.57 5.27
#